data_AF-A0A3D1IFA1-F1
#
_entry.id   AF-A0A3D1IFA1-F1
#
_cell.length_a   1.000
_cell.length_b   1.000
_cell.length_c   1.000
_cell.angle_alpha   90.00
_cell.angle_beta   90.00
_cell.angle_gamma   90.00
#
_symmetry.space_group_name_H-M   'P 1'
#
loop_
_entity.id
_entity.type
_entity.pdbx_description
1 polymer ?
#
loop_
_entity_poly.entity_id
_entity_poly.type
_entity_poly.pdbx_seq_one_letter_code
_entity_poly.pdbx_strand_id
1 'polypeptide(L)' 'MRVLVRTPNWLGDIVMALPAFAALRAHFDEDELALAGPRAFSPLLAAVAGVDQVVPVRRDLRGGRAR' A
#
# COMPACT_ATOMS: atom_id res chain seq x y z
N MET A 1 6.52 -1.99 16.92
CA MET A 1 6.74 -0.77 16.08
C MET A 1 5.58 -0.61 15.11
N ARG A 2 5.50 0.51 14.37
CA ARG A 2 4.45 0.73 13.36
C ARG A 2 5.12 1.03 12.02
N VAL A 3 4.77 0.27 10.99
CA VAL A 3 5.30 0.40 9.64
C VAL A 3 4.19 0.88 8.73
N LEU A 4 4.43 2.01 8.04
CA LEU A 4 3.53 2.53 7.01
C LEU A 4 4.21 2.45 5.65
N VAL A 5 3.59 1.74 4.71
CA VAL A 5 4.07 1.62 3.34
C VAL A 5 3.22 2.50 2.43
N ARG A 6 3.83 3.45 1.73
CA ARG A 6 3.15 4.20 0.68
C ARG A 6 3.09 3.33 -0.58
N THR A 7 1.88 2.98 -1.00
CA THR A 7 1.69 2.15 -2.20
C THR A 7 1.90 2.97 -3.47
N PRO A 8 2.17 2.31 -4.61
CA PRO A 8 2.02 2.92 -5.92
C PRO A 8 0.60 3.46 -6.15
N ASN A 9 0.45 4.29 -7.19
CA ASN A 9 -0.81 5.00 -7.45
C ASN A 9 -1.64 4.38 -8.59
N TRP A 10 -1.10 3.46 -9.38
CA TRP A 10 -1.80 2.76 -10.46
C TRP A 10 -2.04 1.30 -10.09
N LEU A 11 -3.12 0.72 -10.61
CA LEU A 11 -3.48 -0.67 -10.33
C LEU A 11 -2.37 -1.65 -10.71
N GLY A 12 -1.79 -1.49 -11.91
CA GLY A 12 -0.71 -2.36 -12.38
C GLY A 12 0.48 -2.35 -11.42
N ASP A 13 0.97 -1.17 -11.06
CA ASP A 13 2.08 -1.03 -10.12
C ASP A 13 1.77 -1.62 -8.73
N ILE A 14 0.53 -1.46 -8.24
CA ILE A 14 0.10 -2.05 -6.96
C ILE A 14 0.14 -3.59 -7.04
N VAL A 15 -0.37 -4.17 -8.14
CA VAL A 15 -0.33 -5.63 -8.35
C VAL A 15 1.12 -6.12 -8.41
N MET A 16 1.99 -5.40 -9.10
CA MET A 16 3.43 -5.73 -9.18
C MET A 16 4.15 -5.60 -7.83
N ALA A 17 3.61 -4.80 -6.90
CA ALA A 17 4.16 -4.60 -5.56
C ALA A 17 3.67 -5.62 -4.53
N LEU A 18 2.68 -6.48 -4.83
CA LEU A 18 2.17 -7.48 -3.88
C LEU A 18 3.25 -8.39 -3.27
N PRO A 19 4.23 -8.90 -4.04
CA PRO A 19 5.31 -9.71 -3.45
C PRO A 19 6.15 -8.91 -2.44
N ALA A 20 6.33 -7.60 -2.65
CA ALA A 20 7.04 -6.76 -1.71
C ALA A 20 6.27 -6.57 -0.40
N PHE A 21 4.94 -6.42 -0.46
CA PHE A 21 4.11 -6.36 0.75
C PHE A 21 4.16 -7.66 1.56
N ALA A 22 4.15 -8.81 0.88
CA ALA A 22 4.31 -10.11 1.54
C ALA A 22 5.70 -10.23 2.22
N ALA A 23 6.77 -9.81 1.55
CA ALA A 23 8.11 -9.79 2.14
C ALA A 23 8.20 -8.85 3.35
N LEU A 24 7.55 -7.68 3.29
CA LEU A 24 7.48 -6.74 4.41
C LEU A 24 6.73 -7.35 5.59
N ARG A 25 5.58 -8.01 5.37
CA ARG A 25 4.87 -8.73 6.45
C ARG A 25 5.75 -9.79 7.08
N ALA A 26 6.48 -10.57 6.28
CA ALA A 26 7.35 -11.62 6.79
C ALA A 26 8.54 -11.08 7.59
N HIS A 27 9.03 -9.89 7.25
CA HIS A 27 10.12 -9.25 7.96
C HIS A 27 9.67 -8.52 9.24
N PHE A 28 8.46 -7.95 9.22
CA PHE A 28 7.84 -7.20 10.30
C PHE A 28 6.67 -7.99 10.90
N ASP A 29 6.89 -9.27 11.19
CA ASP A 29 5.85 -10.25 11.54
C ASP A 29 5.16 -10.02 12.89
N GLU A 30 5.78 -9.27 13.79
CA GLU A 30 5.19 -8.86 15.08
C GLU A 30 4.74 -7.39 15.12
N ASP A 31 4.99 -6.62 14.06
CA ASP A 31 4.68 -5.20 14.00
C ASP A 31 3.33 -4.92 13.29
N GLU A 32 2.79 -3.72 13.54
CA GLU A 32 1.62 -3.22 12.80
C GLU A 32 2.07 -2.73 11.41
N LEU A 33 1.52 -3.34 10.35
CA LEU A 33 1.79 -3.00 8.96
C LEU A 33 0.55 -2.36 8.32
N ALA A 34 0.69 -1.07 7.99
CA ALA A 34 -0.33 -0.31 7.30
C ALA A 34 0.06 0.02 5.85
N LEU A 35 -0.91 -0.03 4.93
CA LEU A 35 -0.73 0.39 3.54
C LEU A 35 -1.44 1.73 3.27
N ALA A 36 -0.68 2.75 2.89
CA ALA A 36 -1.19 4.06 2.47
C ALA A 36 -1.32 4.15 0.95
N GLY A 37 -2.55 4.12 0.43
CA GLY A 37 -2.81 4.03 -1.00
C GLY A 37 -4.02 4.82 -1.50
N PRO A 38 -4.21 4.94 -2.82
CA PRO A 38 -5.38 5.62 -3.38
C PRO A 38 -6.69 5.00 -2.86
N ARG A 39 -7.64 5.85 -2.45
CA ARG A 39 -8.95 5.40 -1.92
C ARG A 39 -9.67 4.41 -2.85
N ALA A 40 -9.54 4.59 -4.16
CA ALA A 40 -10.15 3.70 -5.16
C ALA A 40 -9.68 2.24 -5.06
N PHE A 41 -8.48 2.02 -4.51
CA PHE A 41 -7.88 0.69 -4.37
C PHE A 41 -7.89 0.18 -2.92
N SER A 42 -8.53 0.89 -1.99
CA SER A 42 -8.61 0.44 -0.59
C SER A 42 -9.13 -0.99 -0.41
N PRO A 43 -10.17 -1.46 -1.15
CA PRO A 43 -10.59 -2.86 -1.05
C PRO A 43 -9.52 -3.86 -1.47
N LEU A 44 -8.74 -3.55 -2.52
CA LEU A 44 -7.63 -4.39 -2.98
C LEU A 44 -6.53 -4.45 -1.91
N LEU A 45 -6.15 -3.30 -1.35
CA LEU A 45 -5.10 -3.22 -0.33
C LEU A 45 -5.50 -3.95 0.97
N ALA A 46 -6.78 -3.89 1.33
CA ALA A 46 -7.31 -4.59 2.51
C ALA A 46 -7.38 -6.10 2.31
N ALA A 47 -7.38 -6.58 1.07
CA ALA A 47 -7.35 -8.00 0.75
C ALA A 47 -5.93 -8.60 0.76
N VAL A 48 -4.89 -7.78 0.91
CA VAL A 48 -3.51 -8.27 1.01
C VAL A 48 -3.32 -8.94 2.36
N ALA A 49 -2.89 -10.19 2.35
CA ALA A 49 -2.69 -10.97 3.57
C ALA A 49 -1.64 -10.30 4.48
N GLY A 50 -1.99 -10.15 5.76
CA GLY A 50 -1.08 -9.60 6.77
C GLY A 50 -1.02 -8.07 6.83
N VAL A 51 -1.87 -7.36 6.08
CA VAL A 51 -2.06 -5.92 6.24
C VAL A 51 -3.06 -5.67 7.37
N ASP A 52 -2.63 -4.91 8.37
CA ASP A 52 -3.44 -4.61 9.55
C ASP A 52 -4.37 -3.41 9.32
N GLN A 53 -3.92 -2.46 8.50
CA GLN A 53 -4.67 -1.24 8.22
C GLN A 53 -4.45 -0.73 6.81
N VAL A 54 -5.50 -0.18 6.20
CA VAL A 54 -5.39 0.61 4.97
C VAL A 54 -5.68 2.07 5.30
N VAL A 55 -4.77 2.95 4.91
CA VAL A 55 -4.87 4.40 5.08
C VAL A 55 -5.17 5.03 3.71
N PRO A 56 -6.41 5.44 3.42
CA PRO A 56 -6.75 6.03 2.14
C PRO A 56 -6.08 7.41 1.98
N VAL A 57 -5.22 7.54 0.99
CA VAL A 57 -4.56 8.80 0.64
C VAL A 57 -5.41 9.51 -0.41
N ARG A 58 -5.68 10.80 -0.19
CA ARG A 58 -6.30 11.66 -1.21
C ARG A 58 -5.24 11.94 -2.27
N ARG A 59 -5.57 11.70 -3.54
CA ARG A 59 -4.82 12.27 -4.66
C ARG A 59 -5.06 13.77 -4.66
N ASP A 60 -4.08 14.55 -4.29
CA ASP A 60 -3.93 15.90 -4.80
C ASP A 60 -3.71 15.79 -6.31
N LEU A 61 -4.55 16.45 -7.11
CA LEU A 61 -4.50 16.41 -8.58
C LEU A 61 -3.22 17.05 -9.17
N ARG A 62 -2.20 17.32 -8.33
CA ARG A 62 -0.90 17.89 -8.67
C ARG A 62 0.20 16.82 -8.82
N GLY A 63 -0.17 15.56 -9.05
CA GLY A 63 0.76 14.53 -9.51
C GLY A 63 1.23 14.88 -10.92
N GLY A 64 2.32 15.65 -11.02
CA GLY A 64 2.95 16.02 -12.27
C GLY A 64 3.21 14.80 -13.15
N ARG A 65 2.98 14.96 -14.45
CA ARG A 65 3.52 14.06 -15.46
C ARG A 65 5.00 13.86 -15.16
N ALA A 66 5.41 12.62 -14.87
CA ALA A 66 6.78 12.24 -15.19
C ALA A 66 6.88 12.41 -16.71
N ARG A 67 7.61 13.44 -17.13
CA ARG A 67 8.04 13.61 -18.51
C ARG A 67 9.01 12.50 -18.88
#